data_AF-A0A952D7B4-F1
#
_entry.id   AF-A0A952D7B4-F1
#
_cell.length_a   1.000
_cell.length_b   1.000
_cell.length_c   1.000
_cell.angle_alpha   90.00
_cell.angle_beta   90.00
_cell.angle_gamma   90.00
#
_symmetry.space_group_name_H-M   'P 1'
#
loop_
_entity.id
_entity.type
_entity.pdbx_description
1 polymer ?
#
loop_
_entity_poly.entity_id
_entity_poly.type
_entity_poly.pdbx_seq_one_letter_code
_entity_poly.pdbx_strand_id
1 'polypeptide(L)'
;MEAWRELWAKSEPRHPLWRHQLDTAAVSLELRNPLLHEGWSAEQLALVVALHDIGKADASFQHQTGGSLSEDLQRAGFGLTSDSKCRHERLSARFLRGAFKSADQEQDADTIARCVLAHHGYWCEGARGVGNAYEKAQQDLCSMLQDVLGVRLDTVPAVKDHSSFGMRLCGHIVLCDWIASNEAFFTDGRLQGIECPRDYLSAARTVAQDWTDRLGLRRPDQTPPRPRDVVGKPRPLQQTLLEETIPPGLVIIEAPMGEGKTEAAWILAEKWTERGFHGMYMALPTMATSDALHGRYRQDYLERLDRGNQAKLVHGMAWLRDDTEPEREP
;
A
#
# COMPACT_ATOMS: atom_id res chain seq x y z
N MET A 1 -13.73 23.50 20.06
CA MET A 1 -13.06 23.18 18.78
C MET A 1 -12.04 22.10 19.08
N GLU A 2 -11.99 21.04 18.27
CA GLU A 2 -11.06 19.93 18.46
C GLU A 2 -9.65 20.37 18.08
N ALA A 3 -8.79 20.67 19.05
CA ALA A 3 -7.48 21.28 18.82
C ALA A 3 -6.61 20.47 17.84
N TRP A 4 -6.70 19.13 17.87
CA TRP A 4 -5.95 18.25 16.97
C TRP A 4 -6.20 18.50 15.47
N ARG A 5 -7.28 19.21 15.10
CA ARG A 5 -7.57 19.60 13.71
C ARG A 5 -6.56 20.60 13.14
N GLU A 6 -5.87 21.35 14.01
CA GLU A 6 -4.86 22.33 13.59
C GLU A 6 -3.54 21.68 13.19
N LEU A 7 -3.29 20.45 13.65
CA LEU A 7 -2.08 19.71 13.31
C LEU A 7 -2.05 19.42 11.81
N TRP A 8 -0.87 19.53 11.20
CA TRP A 8 -0.67 19.35 9.77
C TRP A 8 0.22 18.14 9.45
N ALA A 9 -0.01 17.52 8.30
CA ALA A 9 0.82 16.45 7.74
C ALA A 9 1.66 16.92 6.53
N LYS A 10 1.16 17.91 5.78
CA LYS A 10 1.86 18.61 4.69
C LYS A 10 1.74 20.12 4.91
N SER A 11 2.78 20.89 4.57
CA SER A 11 2.82 22.34 4.82
C SER A 11 2.53 23.19 3.59
N GLU A 12 2.86 22.70 2.39
CA GLU A 12 2.74 23.44 1.12
C GLU A 12 2.19 22.51 0.02
N PRO A 13 0.89 22.61 -0.33
CA PRO A 13 -0.15 23.32 0.41
C PRO A 13 -0.42 22.66 1.78
N ARG A 14 -0.94 23.45 2.74
CA ARG A 14 -1.27 22.94 4.09
C ARG A 14 -2.32 21.83 3.97
N HIS A 15 -2.00 20.65 4.52
CA HIS A 15 -2.93 19.54 4.64
C HIS A 15 -3.02 19.08 6.10
N PRO A 16 -4.20 19.12 6.74
CA PRO A 16 -4.37 18.66 8.11
C PRO A 16 -3.99 17.19 8.32
N LEU A 17 -3.40 16.87 9.48
CA LEU A 17 -2.94 15.53 9.82
C LEU A 17 -4.09 14.51 9.77
N TRP A 18 -5.21 14.84 10.41
CA TRP A 18 -6.38 13.95 10.44
C TRP A 18 -6.94 13.64 9.05
N ARG A 19 -6.82 14.58 8.10
CA ARG A 19 -7.24 14.36 6.71
C ARG A 19 -6.31 13.40 6.01
N HIS A 20 -4.99 13.59 6.11
CA HIS A 20 -3.99 12.65 5.57
C HIS A 20 -4.16 11.23 6.13
N GLN A 21 -4.48 11.10 7.42
CA GLN A 21 -4.76 9.80 8.02
C GLN A 21 -6.02 9.13 7.42
N LEU A 22 -7.08 9.90 7.15
CA LEU A 22 -8.26 9.40 6.47
C LEU A 22 -8.03 9.13 4.98
N ASP A 23 -7.18 9.92 4.31
CA ASP A 23 -6.79 9.70 2.91
C ASP A 23 -6.05 8.36 2.76
N THR A 24 -5.08 8.10 3.64
CA THR A 24 -4.35 6.82 3.64
C THR A 24 -5.23 5.64 4.02
N ALA A 25 -6.18 5.81 4.96
CA ALA A 25 -7.22 4.81 5.21
C ALA A 25 -8.09 4.57 3.97
N ALA A 26 -8.53 5.63 3.28
CA ALA A 26 -9.34 5.53 2.08
C ALA A 26 -8.62 4.74 0.99
N VAL A 27 -7.34 5.05 0.73
CA VAL A 27 -6.52 4.27 -0.22
C VAL A 27 -6.41 2.82 0.19
N SER A 28 -6.17 2.53 1.48
CA SER A 28 -6.10 1.17 1.99
C SER A 28 -7.40 0.38 1.78
N LEU A 29 -8.56 1.01 1.95
CA LEU A 29 -9.88 0.40 1.75
C LEU A 29 -10.19 0.12 0.28
N GLU A 30 -9.65 0.91 -0.65
CA GLU A 30 -9.84 0.71 -2.09
C GLU A 30 -8.83 -0.26 -2.73
N LEU A 31 -7.72 -0.54 -2.04
CA LEU A 31 -6.75 -1.55 -2.44
C LEU A 31 -7.15 -2.94 -1.95
N ARG A 32 -6.68 -3.99 -2.65
CA ARG A 32 -6.87 -5.37 -2.22
C ARG A 32 -6.14 -5.60 -0.89
N ASN A 33 -6.88 -6.04 0.14
CA ASN A 33 -6.31 -6.38 1.44
C ASN A 33 -5.33 -7.57 1.34
N PRO A 34 -4.01 -7.36 1.53
CA PRO A 34 -3.03 -8.44 1.44
C PRO A 34 -3.04 -9.38 2.66
N LEU A 35 -3.73 -9.01 3.74
CA LEU A 35 -3.79 -9.74 5.01
C LEU A 35 -5.13 -10.43 5.25
N LEU A 36 -6.02 -10.47 4.24
CA LEU A 36 -7.34 -11.08 4.36
C LEU A 36 -7.28 -12.56 4.82
N HIS A 37 -6.35 -13.33 4.27
CA HIS A 37 -6.14 -14.73 4.64
C HIS A 37 -5.51 -14.93 6.04
N GLU A 38 -4.96 -13.85 6.62
CA GLU A 38 -4.49 -13.83 8.01
C GLU A 38 -5.61 -13.45 8.98
N GLY A 39 -6.83 -13.18 8.48
CA GLY A 39 -8.02 -12.86 9.27
C GLY A 39 -8.25 -11.37 9.49
N TRP A 40 -7.42 -10.51 8.92
CA TRP A 40 -7.55 -9.04 9.04
C TRP A 40 -8.65 -8.52 8.14
N SER A 41 -9.60 -7.77 8.69
CA SER A 41 -10.56 -6.99 7.91
C SER A 41 -9.89 -5.81 7.19
N ALA A 42 -10.55 -5.26 6.18
CA ALA A 42 -10.06 -4.09 5.45
C ALA A 42 -9.97 -2.86 6.38
N GLU A 43 -10.92 -2.71 7.30
CA GLU A 43 -11.01 -1.63 8.27
C GLU A 43 -9.89 -1.71 9.32
N GLN A 44 -9.56 -2.92 9.82
CA GLN A 44 -8.42 -3.11 10.73
C GLN A 44 -7.09 -2.75 10.07
N LEU A 45 -6.89 -3.17 8.82
CA LEU A 45 -5.71 -2.80 8.04
C LEU A 45 -5.67 -1.28 7.81
N ALA A 46 -6.79 -0.68 7.40
CA ALA A 46 -6.90 0.76 7.17
C ALA A 46 -6.62 1.57 8.44
N LEU A 47 -7.02 1.09 9.61
CA LEU A 47 -6.71 1.72 10.90
C LEU A 47 -5.20 1.77 11.14
N VAL A 48 -4.48 0.65 10.95
CA VAL A 48 -3.02 0.60 11.11
C VAL A 48 -2.33 1.52 10.10
N VAL A 49 -2.79 1.51 8.84
CA VAL A 49 -2.26 2.40 7.79
C VAL A 49 -2.47 3.87 8.17
N ALA A 50 -3.66 4.26 8.63
CA ALA A 50 -3.94 5.64 9.05
C ALA A 50 -3.10 6.11 10.24
N LEU A 51 -2.63 5.18 11.07
CA LEU A 51 -1.77 5.47 12.22
C LEU A 51 -0.29 5.59 11.86
N HIS A 52 0.14 5.35 10.61
CA HIS A 52 1.55 5.40 10.23
C HIS A 52 2.21 6.76 10.55
N ASP A 53 1.42 7.83 10.47
CA ASP A 53 1.85 9.22 10.62
C ASP A 53 1.41 9.87 11.94
N ILE A 54 0.86 9.11 12.88
CA ILE A 54 0.39 9.67 14.16
C ILE A 54 1.50 10.39 14.94
N GLY A 55 2.75 9.97 14.76
CA GLY A 55 3.94 10.61 15.33
C GLY A 55 4.23 12.01 14.78
N LYS A 56 3.54 12.47 13.72
CA LYS A 56 3.58 13.86 13.27
C LYS A 56 2.90 14.79 14.27
N ALA A 57 2.01 14.27 15.13
CA ALA A 57 1.54 15.00 16.31
C ALA A 57 2.66 15.04 17.36
N ASP A 58 3.66 15.88 17.09
CA ASP A 58 4.82 16.15 17.92
C ASP A 58 5.34 17.56 17.62
N ALA A 59 5.85 18.24 18.64
CA ALA A 59 6.34 19.61 18.51
C ALA A 59 7.46 19.74 17.45
N SER A 60 8.37 18.77 17.38
CA SER A 60 9.50 18.82 16.46
C SER A 60 9.10 18.60 15.00
N PHE A 61 7.89 18.10 14.74
CA PHE A 61 7.29 18.03 13.40
C PHE A 61 6.44 19.27 13.11
N GLN A 62 5.53 19.61 14.02
CA GLN A 62 4.53 20.66 13.81
C GLN A 62 5.13 22.07 13.70
N HIS A 63 6.30 22.31 14.30
CA HIS A 63 7.01 23.59 14.21
C HIS A 63 8.22 23.55 13.26
N GLN A 64 8.31 22.58 12.34
CA GLN A 64 9.39 22.53 11.33
C GLN A 64 9.31 23.69 10.34
N THR A 65 8.08 24.09 9.99
CA THR A 65 7.81 25.30 9.24
C THR A 65 7.57 26.43 10.23
N GLY A 66 8.44 27.43 10.21
CA GLY A 66 8.27 28.63 11.03
C GLY A 66 7.08 29.49 10.56
N GLY A 67 6.94 30.68 11.14
CA GLY A 67 5.93 31.65 10.72
C GLY A 67 4.51 31.32 11.21
N SER A 68 3.50 31.68 10.42
CA SER A 68 2.09 31.68 10.83
C SER A 68 1.58 30.33 11.29
N LEU A 69 1.97 29.22 10.64
CA LEU A 69 1.57 27.86 11.04
C LEU A 69 1.98 27.56 12.49
N SER A 70 3.22 27.89 12.85
CA SER A 70 3.75 27.70 14.20
C SER A 70 3.05 28.58 15.23
N GLU A 71 2.69 29.81 14.86
CA GLU A 71 1.94 30.72 15.73
C GLU A 71 0.49 30.26 15.96
N ASP A 72 -0.18 29.77 14.91
CA ASP A 72 -1.55 29.26 14.97
C ASP A 72 -1.62 28.01 15.87
N LEU A 73 -0.65 27.10 15.74
CA LEU A 73 -0.50 25.93 16.61
C LEU A 73 -0.32 26.31 18.08
N GLN A 74 0.52 27.30 18.37
CA GLN A 74 0.70 27.80 19.74
C GLN A 74 -0.60 28.36 20.31
N ARG A 75 -1.37 29.14 19.53
CA ARG A 75 -2.69 29.63 19.94
C ARG A 75 -3.70 28.51 20.17
N ALA A 76 -3.57 27.40 19.44
CA ALA A 76 -4.38 26.20 19.61
C ALA A 76 -3.95 25.31 20.81
N GLY A 77 -2.90 25.70 21.56
CA GLY A 77 -2.40 24.97 22.72
C GLY A 77 -1.27 23.96 22.42
N PHE A 78 -0.75 23.95 21.18
CA PHE A 78 0.40 23.15 20.78
C PHE A 78 1.66 24.01 20.80
N GLY A 79 2.32 24.03 21.96
CA GLY A 79 3.55 24.77 22.16
C GLY A 79 4.79 24.07 21.63
N LEU A 80 5.85 24.87 21.39
CA LEU A 80 7.21 24.37 21.22
C LEU A 80 7.67 23.66 22.51
N THR A 81 8.28 22.50 22.37
CA THR A 81 8.94 21.79 23.47
C THR A 81 10.45 21.81 23.29
N SER A 82 11.20 21.64 24.38
CA SER A 82 12.66 21.54 24.36
C SER A 82 13.16 20.13 23.99
N ASP A 83 12.29 19.31 23.42
CA ASP A 83 12.60 17.93 23.09
C ASP A 83 13.61 17.84 21.93
N SER A 84 14.47 16.81 21.96
CA SER A 84 15.36 16.54 20.83
C SER A 84 14.56 16.17 19.57
N LYS A 85 15.09 16.51 18.39
CA LYS A 85 14.46 16.12 17.12
C LYS A 85 14.31 14.61 17.06
N CYS A 86 13.08 14.15 16.82
CA CYS A 86 12.76 12.75 16.64
C CYS A 86 12.02 12.59 15.31
N ARG A 87 12.39 11.59 14.52
CA ARG A 87 11.69 11.32 13.27
C ARG A 87 10.30 10.76 13.59
N HIS A 88 9.26 11.24 12.89
CA HIS A 88 7.87 11.01 13.27
C HIS A 88 7.49 9.52 13.23
N GLU A 89 8.05 8.74 12.30
CA GLU A 89 7.83 7.29 12.20
C GLU A 89 8.25 6.53 13.47
N ARG A 90 9.25 7.03 14.21
CA ARG A 90 9.70 6.47 15.49
C ARG A 90 8.67 6.72 16.58
N LEU A 91 8.06 7.91 16.58
CA LEU A 91 7.01 8.29 17.50
C LEU A 91 5.71 7.51 17.18
N SER A 92 5.38 7.31 15.90
CA SER A 92 4.28 6.44 15.47
C SER A 92 4.47 5.00 15.93
N ALA A 93 5.67 4.43 15.73
CA ALA A 93 6.00 3.09 16.20
C ALA A 93 5.89 2.97 17.73
N ARG A 94 6.37 3.97 18.48
CA ARG A 94 6.22 4.02 19.94
C ARG A 94 4.75 4.06 20.37
N PHE A 95 3.94 4.89 19.72
CA PHE A 95 2.51 4.98 19.99
C PHE A 95 1.83 3.62 19.80
N LEU A 96 2.10 2.95 18.68
CA LEU A 96 1.53 1.63 18.38
C LEU A 96 1.95 0.58 19.40
N ARG A 97 3.23 0.50 19.79
CA ARG A 97 3.67 -0.41 20.86
C ARG A 97 2.93 -0.19 22.18
N GLY A 98 2.63 1.07 22.52
CA GLY A 98 1.90 1.42 23.74
C GLY A 98 0.39 1.17 23.68
N ALA A 99 -0.17 0.94 22.50
CA ALA A 99 -1.61 0.70 22.33
C ALA A 99 -2.01 -0.75 22.66
N PHE A 100 -1.07 -1.70 22.55
CA PHE A 100 -1.29 -3.11 22.90
C PHE A 100 -0.89 -3.34 24.37
N LYS A 101 -1.81 -3.88 25.17
CA LYS A 101 -1.67 -3.92 26.65
C LYS A 101 -1.44 -5.30 27.24
N SER A 102 -1.61 -6.37 26.48
CA SER A 102 -1.36 -7.75 26.95
C SER A 102 0.00 -8.26 26.48
N ALA A 103 0.68 -9.02 27.33
CA ALA A 103 1.96 -9.67 27.01
C ALA A 103 1.86 -10.55 25.76
N ASP A 104 0.73 -11.24 25.55
CA ASP A 104 0.48 -12.08 24.37
C ASP A 104 0.44 -11.29 23.05
N GLN A 105 0.26 -9.96 23.10
CA GLN A 105 0.23 -9.07 21.94
C GLN A 105 1.53 -8.30 21.74
N GLU A 106 2.54 -8.44 22.61
CA GLU A 106 3.75 -7.62 22.56
C GLU A 106 4.56 -7.85 21.27
N GLN A 107 4.66 -9.10 20.83
CA GLN A 107 5.36 -9.45 19.59
C GLN A 107 4.62 -8.97 18.33
N ASP A 108 3.29 -9.04 18.35
CA ASP A 108 2.42 -8.54 17.28
C ASP A 108 2.52 -7.02 17.18
N ALA A 109 2.43 -6.35 18.33
CA ALA A 109 2.59 -4.91 18.47
C ALA A 109 3.94 -4.44 17.93
N ASP A 110 5.03 -5.13 18.28
CA ASP A 110 6.36 -4.79 17.78
C ASP A 110 6.48 -5.01 16.27
N THR A 111 5.87 -6.07 15.74
CA THR A 111 5.84 -6.35 14.30
C THR A 111 5.12 -5.23 13.53
N ILE A 112 3.91 -4.87 13.97
CA ILE A 112 3.12 -3.79 13.38
C ILE A 112 3.86 -2.45 13.50
N ALA A 113 4.43 -2.15 14.67
CA ALA A 113 5.18 -0.93 14.92
C ALA A 113 6.44 -0.85 14.05
N ARG A 114 7.14 -1.97 13.79
CA ARG A 114 8.28 -2.01 12.87
C ARG A 114 7.88 -1.78 11.43
N CYS A 115 6.73 -2.28 10.98
CA CYS A 115 6.21 -1.97 9.64
C CYS A 115 5.94 -0.47 9.48
N VAL A 116 5.35 0.16 10.50
CA VAL A 116 5.20 1.61 10.52
C VAL A 116 6.54 2.31 10.63
N LEU A 117 7.49 1.86 11.43
CA LEU A 117 8.83 2.47 11.48
C LEU A 117 9.51 2.48 10.10
N ALA A 118 9.35 1.39 9.33
CA ALA A 118 10.03 1.17 8.07
C ALA A 118 9.41 1.92 6.87
N HIS A 119 8.28 2.63 7.01
CA HIS A 119 7.61 3.26 5.87
C HIS A 119 8.43 4.38 5.19
N HIS A 120 9.52 4.84 5.83
CA HIS A 120 10.51 5.74 5.26
C HIS A 120 11.90 5.11 5.03
N GLY A 121 12.04 3.79 5.21
CA GLY A 121 13.27 3.03 4.93
C GLY A 121 14.36 3.08 6.00
N TYR A 122 14.08 3.61 7.20
CA TYR A 122 15.04 3.71 8.31
C TYR A 122 14.63 2.86 9.52
N TRP A 123 15.60 2.18 10.13
CA TRP A 123 15.37 1.16 11.17
C TRP A 123 15.88 1.57 12.56
N CYS A 124 15.58 2.79 13.01
CA CYS A 124 15.99 3.26 14.34
C CYS A 124 14.83 3.18 15.34
N GLU A 125 14.85 2.21 16.25
CA GLU A 125 13.66 1.85 17.04
C GLU A 125 13.36 2.75 18.24
N GLY A 126 14.38 3.32 18.89
CA GLY A 126 14.16 4.10 20.11
C GLY A 126 13.36 5.36 19.83
N ALA A 127 12.43 5.75 20.70
CA ALA A 127 11.75 7.04 20.58
C ALA A 127 11.47 7.63 21.96
N ARG A 128 11.63 8.95 22.08
CA ARG A 128 11.21 9.70 23.26
C ARG A 128 9.68 9.78 23.35
N GLY A 129 9.17 10.25 24.49
CA GLY A 129 7.78 10.70 24.58
C GLY A 129 7.53 12.00 23.81
N VAL A 130 6.26 12.36 23.69
CA VAL A 130 5.80 13.66 23.20
C VAL A 130 5.23 14.47 24.37
N GLY A 131 5.13 15.80 24.23
CA GLY A 131 4.51 16.63 25.27
C GLY A 131 3.03 16.32 25.47
N ASN A 132 2.49 16.58 26.67
CA ASN A 132 1.12 16.18 27.07
C ASN A 132 0.01 16.60 26.08
N ALA A 133 0.09 17.81 25.52
CA ALA A 133 -0.89 18.29 24.54
C ALA A 133 -0.87 17.42 23.26
N TYR A 134 0.33 17.06 22.80
CA TYR A 134 0.52 16.20 21.64
C TYR A 134 0.14 14.74 21.93
N GLU A 135 0.44 14.22 23.13
CA GLU A 135 0.01 12.88 23.55
C GLU A 135 -1.50 12.77 23.55
N LYS A 136 -2.20 13.78 24.11
CA LYS A 136 -3.66 13.88 24.05
C LYS A 136 -4.14 13.93 22.60
N ALA A 137 -3.49 14.70 21.73
CA ALA A 137 -3.88 14.76 20.33
C ALA A 137 -3.69 13.43 19.60
N GLN A 138 -2.61 12.68 19.88
CA GLN A 138 -2.44 11.31 19.35
C GLN A 138 -3.59 10.39 19.78
N GLN A 139 -3.97 10.44 21.06
CA GLN A 139 -5.10 9.66 21.58
C GLN A 139 -6.44 10.07 20.94
N ASP A 140 -6.69 11.38 20.80
CA ASP A 140 -7.91 11.92 20.18
C ASP A 140 -7.99 11.54 18.68
N LEU A 141 -6.88 11.64 17.93
CA LEU A 141 -6.79 11.22 16.53
C LEU A 141 -7.03 9.71 16.38
N CYS A 142 -6.40 8.89 17.21
CA CYS A 142 -6.63 7.44 17.20
C CYS A 142 -8.08 7.09 17.53
N SER A 143 -8.70 7.80 18.48
CA SER A 143 -10.11 7.62 18.82
C SER A 143 -11.02 7.97 17.64
N MET A 144 -10.77 9.11 16.99
CA MET A 144 -11.49 9.52 15.77
C MET A 144 -11.39 8.46 14.67
N LEU A 145 -10.19 7.93 14.40
CA LEU A 145 -9.99 6.89 13.38
C LEU A 145 -10.74 5.61 13.71
N GLN A 146 -10.68 5.14 14.96
CA GLN A 146 -11.40 3.96 15.43
C GLN A 146 -12.92 4.13 15.31
N ASP A 147 -13.43 5.31 15.66
CA ASP A 147 -14.85 5.62 15.56
C ASP A 147 -15.30 5.64 14.09
N VAL A 148 -14.56 6.34 13.22
CA VAL A 148 -14.86 6.46 11.78
C VAL A 148 -14.82 5.09 11.10
N LEU A 149 -13.79 4.27 11.36
CA LEU A 149 -13.61 2.96 10.76
C LEU A 149 -14.43 1.84 11.43
N GLY A 150 -14.98 2.09 12.63
CA GLY A 150 -15.79 1.12 13.36
C GLY A 150 -15.01 -0.09 13.91
N VAL A 151 -13.69 0.05 14.07
CA VAL A 151 -12.80 -1.00 14.57
C VAL A 151 -11.87 -0.47 15.65
N ARG A 152 -11.41 -1.34 16.55
CA ARG A 152 -10.51 -0.96 17.65
C ARG A 152 -9.13 -1.55 17.46
N LEU A 153 -8.09 -0.80 17.81
CA LEU A 153 -6.70 -1.23 17.61
C LEU A 153 -6.33 -2.47 18.43
N ASP A 154 -6.95 -2.64 19.61
CA ASP A 154 -6.77 -3.81 20.49
C ASP A 154 -7.54 -5.07 20.05
N THR A 155 -8.36 -4.95 18.99
CA THR A 155 -9.15 -6.06 18.42
C THR A 155 -8.56 -6.66 17.15
N VAL A 156 -7.35 -6.25 16.75
CA VAL A 156 -6.69 -6.80 15.55
C VAL A 156 -6.36 -8.29 15.75
N PRO A 157 -6.45 -9.13 14.70
CA PRO A 157 -6.10 -10.54 14.79
C PRO A 157 -4.63 -10.75 15.12
N ALA A 158 -4.33 -11.84 15.81
CA ALA A 158 -2.95 -12.23 16.10
C ALA A 158 -2.14 -12.50 14.82
N VAL A 159 -0.87 -12.12 14.83
CA VAL A 159 0.03 -12.33 13.69
C VAL A 159 0.53 -13.77 13.69
N LYS A 160 0.29 -14.51 12.61
CA LYS A 160 0.68 -15.94 12.51
C LYS A 160 2.11 -16.12 12.00
N ASP A 161 2.49 -15.34 10.99
CA ASP A 161 3.83 -15.34 10.39
C ASP A 161 4.31 -13.89 10.31
N HIS A 162 5.11 -13.49 11.30
CA HIS A 162 5.61 -12.12 11.42
C HIS A 162 6.45 -11.66 10.22
N SER A 163 7.12 -12.58 9.51
CA SER A 163 7.96 -12.22 8.38
C SER A 163 7.10 -11.87 7.16
N SER A 164 6.22 -12.80 6.76
CA SER A 164 5.33 -12.60 5.62
C SER A 164 4.34 -11.48 5.86
N PHE A 165 3.74 -11.43 7.06
CA PHE A 165 2.87 -10.35 7.51
C PHE A 165 3.58 -9.00 7.41
N GLY A 166 4.78 -8.92 7.99
CA GLY A 166 5.53 -7.67 8.09
C GLY A 166 5.88 -7.08 6.72
N MET A 167 6.31 -7.94 5.78
CA MET A 167 6.62 -7.53 4.41
C MET A 167 5.38 -7.00 3.66
N ARG A 168 4.24 -7.68 3.79
CA ARG A 168 2.98 -7.28 3.14
C ARG A 168 2.45 -5.98 3.72
N LEU A 169 2.42 -5.87 5.06
CA LEU A 169 1.96 -4.67 5.74
C LEU A 169 2.84 -3.47 5.40
N CYS A 170 4.17 -3.62 5.44
CA CYS A 170 5.10 -2.55 5.12
C CYS A 170 4.91 -2.03 3.68
N GLY A 171 4.87 -2.93 2.69
CA GLY A 171 4.62 -2.55 1.30
C GLY A 171 3.26 -1.86 1.10
N HIS A 172 2.23 -2.32 1.82
CA HIS A 172 0.89 -1.73 1.77
C HIS A 172 0.84 -0.32 2.38
N ILE A 173 1.47 -0.11 3.55
CA ILE A 173 1.57 1.22 4.19
C ILE A 173 2.27 2.20 3.25
N VAL A 174 3.42 1.82 2.69
CA VAL A 174 4.21 2.67 1.77
C VAL A 174 3.39 3.04 0.54
N LEU A 175 2.72 2.07 -0.08
CA LEU A 175 1.87 2.33 -1.24
C LEU A 175 0.72 3.28 -0.93
N CYS A 176 0.05 3.08 0.21
CA CYS A 176 -1.05 3.96 0.63
C CYS A 176 -0.58 5.39 0.88
N ASP A 177 0.53 5.57 1.61
CA ASP A 177 1.10 6.88 1.88
C ASP A 177 1.54 7.58 0.58
N TRP A 178 2.16 6.86 -0.36
CA TRP A 178 2.58 7.46 -1.64
C TRP A 178 1.41 7.95 -2.49
N ILE A 179 0.31 7.18 -2.56
CA ILE A 179 -0.88 7.58 -3.31
C ILE A 179 -1.55 8.79 -2.64
N ALA A 180 -1.80 8.71 -1.32
CA ALA A 180 -2.45 9.79 -0.57
C ALA A 180 -1.59 11.06 -0.49
N SER A 181 -0.27 10.92 -0.56
CA SER A 181 0.69 12.04 -0.57
C SER A 181 0.77 12.78 -1.89
N ASN A 182 0.07 12.35 -2.93
CA ASN A 182 0.04 13.07 -4.19
C ASN A 182 -0.73 14.39 -4.03
N GLU A 183 -0.13 15.53 -4.39
CA GLU A 183 -0.79 16.83 -4.27
C GLU A 183 -2.14 16.89 -4.99
N ALA A 184 -2.22 16.29 -6.18
CA ALA A 184 -3.48 16.23 -6.94
C ALA A 184 -4.52 15.30 -6.30
N PHE A 185 -4.14 14.42 -5.37
CA PHE A 185 -5.07 13.64 -4.55
C PHE A 185 -5.69 14.53 -3.47
N PHE A 186 -4.86 15.09 -2.57
CA PHE A 186 -5.37 15.74 -1.37
C PHE A 186 -5.86 17.17 -1.61
N THR A 187 -5.62 17.73 -2.79
CA THR A 187 -6.21 19.01 -3.25
C THR A 187 -7.46 18.83 -4.10
N ASP A 188 -7.92 17.59 -4.33
CA ASP A 188 -9.13 17.30 -5.12
C ASP A 188 -10.34 18.08 -4.58
N GLY A 189 -11.06 18.75 -5.49
CA GLY A 189 -12.19 19.61 -5.15
C GLY A 189 -13.30 18.91 -4.37
N ARG A 190 -13.42 17.57 -4.51
CA ARG A 190 -14.40 16.76 -3.77
C ARG A 190 -14.13 16.66 -2.27
N LEU A 191 -12.90 16.95 -1.83
CA LEU A 191 -12.50 16.91 -0.42
C LEU A 191 -12.68 18.27 0.28
N GLN A 192 -12.93 19.33 -0.47
CA GLN A 192 -12.96 20.69 0.04
C GLN A 192 -14.22 20.97 0.88
N GLY A 193 -14.04 21.65 2.02
CA GLY A 193 -15.14 22.08 2.89
C GLY A 193 -15.80 20.98 3.73
N ILE A 194 -15.30 19.74 3.68
CA ILE A 194 -15.84 18.62 4.47
C ILE A 194 -15.14 18.57 5.84
N GLU A 195 -15.89 18.88 6.90
CA GLU A 195 -15.37 18.90 8.28
C GLU A 195 -15.74 17.65 9.09
N CYS A 196 -16.82 16.95 8.73
CA CYS A 196 -17.20 15.70 9.37
C CYS A 196 -16.24 14.57 8.95
N PRO A 197 -15.54 13.89 9.87
CA PRO A 197 -14.57 12.85 9.51
C PRO A 197 -15.16 11.67 8.74
N ARG A 198 -16.40 11.25 9.04
CA ARG A 198 -17.06 10.16 8.29
C ARG A 198 -17.37 10.57 6.85
N ASP A 199 -17.89 11.78 6.66
CA ASP A 199 -18.21 12.30 5.33
C ASP A 199 -16.91 12.51 4.52
N TYR A 200 -15.85 12.98 5.19
CA TYR A 200 -14.54 13.15 4.58
C TYR A 200 -13.98 11.81 4.11
N LEU A 201 -14.02 10.76 4.95
CA LEU A 201 -13.59 9.43 4.54
C LEU A 201 -14.39 8.93 3.32
N SER A 202 -15.71 9.13 3.31
CA SER A 202 -16.55 8.72 2.18
C SER A 202 -16.14 9.41 0.87
N ALA A 203 -15.84 10.71 0.92
CA ALA A 203 -15.35 11.46 -0.23
C ALA A 203 -13.93 11.00 -0.64
N ALA A 204 -13.03 10.84 0.33
CA ALA A 204 -11.67 10.36 0.12
C ALA A 204 -11.63 8.96 -0.50
N ARG A 205 -12.58 8.07 -0.17
CA ARG A 205 -12.71 6.77 -0.83
C ARG A 205 -13.07 6.88 -2.30
N THR A 206 -13.91 7.84 -2.68
CA THR A 206 -14.24 8.09 -4.08
C THR A 206 -13.02 8.60 -4.85
N VAL A 207 -12.24 9.51 -4.25
CA VAL A 207 -10.96 9.97 -4.83
C VAL A 207 -9.96 8.82 -4.94
N ALA A 208 -9.80 8.03 -3.87
CA ALA A 208 -8.91 6.87 -3.84
C ALA A 208 -9.27 5.81 -4.88
N GLN A 209 -10.55 5.59 -5.13
CA GLN A 209 -11.01 4.70 -6.18
C GLN A 209 -10.50 5.16 -7.56
N ASP A 210 -10.69 6.44 -7.91
CA ASP A 210 -10.21 6.98 -9.19
C ASP A 210 -8.69 6.86 -9.35
N TRP A 211 -7.94 7.11 -8.27
CA TRP A 211 -6.48 6.99 -8.27
C TRP A 211 -6.01 5.55 -8.44
N THR A 212 -6.63 4.62 -7.70
CA THR A 212 -6.28 3.19 -7.80
C THR A 212 -6.68 2.59 -9.15
N ASP A 213 -7.78 3.04 -9.75
CA ASP A 213 -8.19 2.69 -11.11
C ASP A 213 -7.22 3.28 -12.15
N ARG A 214 -6.87 4.58 -12.04
CA ARG A 214 -5.90 5.25 -12.92
C ARG A 214 -4.52 4.59 -12.90
N LEU A 215 -4.08 4.12 -11.74
CA LEU A 215 -2.81 3.42 -11.58
C LEU A 215 -2.88 1.94 -12.01
N GLY A 216 -4.07 1.42 -12.34
CA GLY A 216 -4.27 0.01 -12.70
C GLY A 216 -4.06 -0.95 -11.53
N LEU A 217 -4.25 -0.47 -10.29
CA LEU A 217 -4.05 -1.24 -9.06
C LEU A 217 -5.31 -2.00 -8.63
N ARG A 218 -6.48 -1.50 -9.02
CA ARG A 218 -7.73 -2.24 -8.90
C ARG A 218 -7.85 -3.26 -10.01
N ARG A 219 -8.29 -4.47 -9.65
CA ARG A 219 -8.69 -5.50 -10.59
C ARG A 219 -10.17 -5.75 -10.38
N PRO A 220 -11.01 -5.61 -11.41
CA PRO A 220 -12.40 -6.04 -11.32
C PRO A 220 -12.43 -7.53 -10.96
N ASP A 221 -13.50 -7.98 -10.30
CA ASP A 221 -13.83 -9.39 -10.21
C ASP A 221 -14.12 -9.90 -11.63
N GLN A 222 -13.06 -10.27 -12.34
CA GLN A 222 -13.14 -10.84 -13.67
C GLN A 222 -13.29 -12.33 -13.53
N THR A 223 -14.14 -12.93 -14.38
CA THR A 223 -14.18 -14.37 -14.54
C THR A 223 -12.76 -14.85 -14.88
N PRO A 224 -12.15 -15.74 -14.07
CA PRO A 224 -10.84 -16.28 -14.38
C PRO A 224 -10.86 -16.84 -15.80
N PRO A 225 -9.92 -16.46 -16.67
CA PRO A 225 -9.88 -17.01 -18.01
C PRO A 225 -9.52 -18.49 -17.92
N ARG A 226 -9.94 -19.28 -18.92
CA ARG A 226 -9.58 -20.69 -18.89
C ARG A 226 -8.10 -20.81 -19.21
N PRO A 227 -7.30 -21.61 -18.48
CA PRO A 227 -5.87 -21.74 -18.74
C PRO A 227 -5.51 -22.17 -20.18
N ARG A 228 -6.43 -22.82 -20.89
CA ARG A 228 -6.26 -23.14 -22.31
C ARG A 228 -6.32 -21.92 -23.23
N ASP A 229 -7.00 -20.86 -22.84
CA ASP A 229 -7.26 -19.70 -23.70
C ASP A 229 -6.00 -18.85 -23.86
N VAL A 230 -5.07 -18.91 -22.89
CA VAL A 230 -3.79 -18.19 -22.90
C VAL A 230 -2.70 -18.85 -23.78
N VAL A 231 -3.01 -19.97 -24.42
CA VAL A 231 -2.10 -20.66 -25.34
C VAL A 231 -2.83 -21.03 -26.62
N GLY A 232 -2.16 -20.91 -27.78
CA GLY A 232 -2.75 -21.25 -29.08
C GLY A 232 -2.84 -22.75 -29.27
N LYS A 233 -1.75 -23.34 -29.77
CA LYS A 233 -1.61 -24.79 -29.95
C LYS A 233 -0.65 -25.32 -28.88
N PRO A 234 -1.14 -25.98 -27.82
CA PRO A 234 -0.30 -26.38 -26.71
C PRO A 234 0.71 -27.46 -27.11
N ARG A 235 1.98 -27.27 -26.73
CA ARG A 235 3.07 -28.26 -26.83
C ARG A 235 2.94 -29.36 -25.77
N PRO A 236 3.65 -30.50 -25.86
CA PRO A 236 3.54 -31.59 -24.88
C PRO A 236 3.66 -31.14 -23.41
N LEU A 237 4.65 -30.30 -23.08
CA LEU A 237 4.81 -29.70 -21.74
C LEU A 237 3.55 -28.94 -21.29
N GLN A 238 2.98 -28.13 -22.18
CA GLN A 238 1.80 -27.31 -21.90
C GLN A 238 0.54 -28.18 -21.79
N GLN A 239 0.43 -29.25 -22.57
CA GLN A 239 -0.67 -30.22 -22.49
C GLN A 239 -0.68 -30.90 -21.12
N THR A 240 0.47 -31.39 -20.66
CA THR A 240 0.61 -31.95 -19.29
C THR A 240 0.15 -30.94 -18.25
N LEU A 241 0.60 -29.67 -18.36
CA LEU A 241 0.19 -28.63 -17.41
C LEU A 241 -1.27 -28.22 -17.53
N LEU A 242 -1.94 -28.44 -18.66
CA LEU A 242 -3.38 -28.21 -18.81
C LEU A 242 -4.20 -29.35 -18.19
N GLU A 243 -3.73 -30.58 -18.30
CA GLU A 243 -4.40 -31.79 -17.79
C GLU A 243 -4.18 -31.97 -16.28
N GLU A 244 -2.98 -31.69 -15.78
CA GLU A 244 -2.63 -31.91 -14.38
C GLU A 244 -3.01 -30.73 -13.48
N THR A 245 -3.40 -31.02 -12.24
CA THR A 245 -3.65 -29.98 -11.24
C THR A 245 -2.41 -29.79 -10.39
N ILE A 246 -1.67 -28.70 -10.64
CA ILE A 246 -0.52 -28.30 -9.83
C ILE A 246 -0.95 -27.21 -8.85
N PRO A 247 -0.91 -27.42 -7.52
CA PRO A 247 -1.26 -26.40 -6.55
C PRO A 247 -0.24 -25.23 -6.55
N PRO A 248 -0.63 -24.03 -6.09
CA PRO A 248 0.28 -22.90 -5.92
C PRO A 248 1.48 -23.28 -5.05
N GLY A 249 2.69 -23.02 -5.58
CA GLY A 249 3.95 -23.37 -4.93
C GLY A 249 5.14 -23.12 -5.83
N LEU A 250 6.32 -23.58 -5.40
CA LEU A 250 7.52 -23.55 -6.25
C LEU A 250 7.42 -24.67 -7.29
N VAL A 251 7.39 -24.30 -8.57
CA VAL A 251 7.42 -25.23 -9.70
C VAL A 251 8.71 -25.02 -10.48
N ILE A 252 9.48 -26.09 -10.67
CA ILE A 252 10.69 -26.09 -11.48
C ILE A 252 10.38 -26.83 -12.78
N ILE A 253 10.52 -26.12 -13.91
CA ILE A 253 10.27 -26.66 -15.25
C ILE A 253 11.59 -26.79 -15.99
N GLU A 254 12.04 -28.03 -16.18
CA GLU A 254 13.24 -28.35 -16.95
C GLU A 254 12.85 -28.84 -18.35
N ALA A 255 13.12 -28.03 -19.36
CA ALA A 255 12.89 -28.38 -20.76
C ALA A 255 13.89 -27.65 -21.68
N PRO A 256 14.24 -28.22 -22.84
CA PRO A 256 15.06 -27.56 -23.85
C PRO A 256 14.54 -26.16 -24.27
N MET A 257 15.41 -25.36 -24.88
CA MET A 257 15.00 -24.09 -25.48
C MET A 257 13.98 -24.34 -26.59
N GLY A 258 12.97 -23.46 -26.71
CA GLY A 258 11.92 -23.60 -27.71
C GLY A 258 10.73 -24.48 -27.30
N GLU A 259 10.77 -25.21 -26.19
CA GLU A 259 9.65 -26.07 -25.73
C GLU A 259 8.46 -25.32 -25.11
N GLY A 260 8.48 -23.98 -25.15
CA GLY A 260 7.36 -23.15 -24.68
C GLY A 260 7.21 -23.10 -23.16
N LYS A 261 8.35 -22.94 -22.45
CA LYS A 261 8.40 -22.78 -20.98
C LYS A 261 7.70 -21.52 -20.48
N THR A 262 7.67 -20.47 -21.29
CA THR A 262 7.02 -19.20 -20.96
C THR A 262 5.50 -19.37 -20.89
N GLU A 263 4.92 -20.00 -21.91
CA GLU A 263 3.49 -20.29 -21.98
C GLU A 263 3.07 -21.32 -20.91
N ALA A 264 3.97 -22.26 -20.58
CA ALA A 264 3.79 -23.16 -19.45
C ALA A 264 3.64 -22.39 -18.11
N ALA A 265 4.43 -21.34 -17.89
CA ALA A 265 4.28 -20.47 -16.72
C ALA A 265 2.95 -19.69 -16.75
N TRP A 266 2.50 -19.22 -17.92
CA TRP A 266 1.21 -18.54 -18.07
C TRP A 266 0.02 -19.46 -17.75
N ILE A 267 0.05 -20.71 -18.20
CA ILE A 267 -0.97 -21.72 -17.86
C ILE A 267 -1.06 -21.89 -16.33
N LEU A 268 0.07 -22.00 -15.65
CA LEU A 268 0.12 -22.12 -14.19
C LEU A 268 -0.44 -20.87 -13.50
N ALA A 269 -0.07 -19.68 -13.97
CA ALA A 269 -0.57 -18.42 -13.42
C ALA A 269 -2.11 -18.33 -13.53
N GLU A 270 -2.68 -18.71 -14.67
CA GLU A 270 -4.14 -18.74 -14.82
C GLU A 270 -4.81 -19.80 -13.95
N LYS A 271 -4.23 -21.00 -13.83
CA LYS A 271 -4.73 -22.03 -12.91
C LYS A 271 -4.76 -21.56 -11.46
N TRP A 272 -3.84 -20.69 -11.06
CA TRP A 272 -3.77 -20.17 -9.70
C TRP A 272 -4.65 -18.95 -9.46
N THR A 273 -5.22 -18.35 -10.51
CA THR A 273 -6.15 -17.22 -10.41
C THR A 273 -7.41 -17.61 -9.64
N GLU A 274 -7.96 -18.81 -9.86
CA GLU A 274 -9.10 -19.36 -9.10
C GLU A 274 -8.80 -19.54 -7.60
N ARG A 275 -7.50 -19.63 -7.24
CA ARG A 275 -7.03 -19.75 -5.86
C ARG A 275 -6.63 -18.41 -5.24
N GLY A 276 -6.95 -17.30 -5.90
CA GLY A 276 -6.70 -15.94 -5.40
C GLY A 276 -5.37 -15.32 -5.82
N PHE A 277 -4.60 -15.97 -6.70
CA PHE A 277 -3.32 -15.46 -7.22
C PHE A 277 -3.53 -14.76 -8.55
N HIS A 278 -3.79 -13.45 -8.51
CA HIS A 278 -4.14 -12.70 -9.72
C HIS A 278 -2.93 -12.02 -10.38
N GLY A 279 -1.82 -11.78 -9.67
CA GLY A 279 -0.65 -11.08 -10.22
C GLY A 279 0.37 -12.01 -10.87
N MET A 280 1.10 -11.51 -11.87
CA MET A 280 2.27 -12.18 -12.41
C MET A 280 3.40 -11.18 -12.61
N TYR A 281 4.60 -11.56 -12.17
CA TYR A 281 5.85 -10.84 -12.41
C TYR A 281 6.81 -11.79 -13.12
N MET A 282 7.15 -11.47 -14.37
CA MET A 282 8.10 -12.24 -15.16
C MET A 282 9.49 -11.65 -14.93
N ALA A 283 10.32 -12.34 -14.14
CA ALA A 283 11.69 -11.93 -13.87
C ALA A 283 12.62 -12.47 -14.97
N LEU A 284 13.28 -11.56 -15.70
CA LEU A 284 14.19 -11.92 -16.79
C LEU A 284 15.63 -11.52 -16.47
N PRO A 285 16.62 -12.25 -17.02
CA PRO A 285 18.03 -12.04 -16.68
C PRO A 285 18.60 -10.72 -17.20
N THR A 286 18.04 -10.13 -18.27
CA THR A 286 18.54 -8.87 -18.85
C THR A 286 17.41 -7.98 -19.37
N MET A 287 17.68 -6.68 -19.48
CA MET A 287 16.73 -5.71 -20.06
C MET A 287 16.28 -6.08 -21.47
N ALA A 288 17.22 -6.52 -22.33
CA ALA A 288 16.90 -6.92 -23.71
C ALA A 288 15.94 -8.11 -23.75
N THR A 289 16.08 -9.07 -22.83
CA THR A 289 15.12 -10.18 -22.74
C THR A 289 13.78 -9.71 -22.18
N SER A 290 13.75 -8.81 -21.20
CA SER A 290 12.52 -8.18 -20.70
C SER A 290 11.75 -7.44 -21.79
N ASP A 291 12.46 -6.67 -22.63
CA ASP A 291 11.88 -5.95 -23.76
C ASP A 291 11.23 -6.91 -24.77
N ALA A 292 11.98 -7.94 -25.18
CA ALA A 292 11.48 -8.95 -26.12
C ALA A 292 10.28 -9.72 -25.57
N LEU A 293 10.31 -10.08 -24.27
CA LEU A 293 9.17 -10.74 -23.65
C LEU A 293 7.99 -9.79 -23.45
N HIS A 294 8.20 -8.50 -23.19
CA HIS A 294 7.12 -7.55 -22.95
C HIS A 294 6.16 -7.43 -24.14
N GLY A 295 6.68 -7.33 -25.37
CA GLY A 295 5.87 -7.33 -26.59
C GLY A 295 5.04 -8.61 -26.73
N ARG A 296 5.71 -9.76 -26.62
CA ARG A 296 5.05 -11.08 -26.65
C ARG A 296 4.04 -11.27 -25.53
N TYR A 297 4.32 -10.77 -24.34
CA TYR A 297 3.44 -10.87 -23.19
C TYR A 297 2.16 -10.07 -23.39
N ARG A 298 2.25 -8.92 -24.05
CA ARG A 298 1.08 -8.13 -24.44
C ARG A 298 0.26 -8.85 -25.52
N GLN A 299 0.91 -9.25 -26.62
CA GLN A 299 0.25 -9.82 -27.80
C GLN A 299 -0.19 -11.28 -27.62
N ASP A 300 0.72 -12.15 -27.18
CA ASP A 300 0.47 -13.59 -27.13
C ASP A 300 -0.33 -14.01 -25.89
N TYR A 301 -0.33 -13.22 -24.82
CA TYR A 301 -0.95 -13.55 -23.54
C TYR A 301 -2.08 -12.57 -23.16
N LEU A 302 -1.78 -11.30 -22.92
CA LEU A 302 -2.77 -10.36 -22.40
C LEU A 302 -3.88 -10.00 -23.40
N GLU A 303 -3.58 -9.87 -24.69
CA GLU A 303 -4.62 -9.61 -25.72
C GLU A 303 -5.66 -10.74 -25.78
N ARG A 304 -5.24 -11.99 -25.57
CA ARG A 304 -6.17 -13.13 -25.49
C ARG A 304 -7.13 -13.05 -24.32
N LEU A 305 -6.78 -12.25 -23.31
CA LEU A 305 -7.57 -11.99 -22.13
C LEU A 305 -8.30 -10.64 -22.18
N ASP A 306 -8.22 -9.92 -23.31
CA ASP A 306 -8.70 -8.53 -23.46
C ASP A 306 -8.03 -7.56 -22.45
N ARG A 307 -6.74 -7.78 -22.20
CA ARG A 307 -5.94 -7.09 -21.16
C ARG A 307 -4.64 -6.50 -21.69
N GLY A 308 -4.47 -6.38 -23.01
CA GLY A 308 -3.20 -6.03 -23.68
C GLY A 308 -2.47 -4.80 -23.11
N ASN A 309 -3.21 -3.83 -22.57
CA ASN A 309 -2.65 -2.59 -22.01
C ASN A 309 -2.24 -2.65 -20.53
N GLN A 310 -2.39 -3.80 -19.86
CA GLN A 310 -2.15 -3.92 -18.42
C GLN A 310 -0.70 -4.30 -18.06
N ALA A 311 0.15 -4.62 -19.04
CA ALA A 311 1.56 -4.91 -18.77
C ALA A 311 2.35 -3.65 -18.44
N LYS A 312 3.28 -3.76 -17.49
CA LYS A 312 4.28 -2.75 -17.17
C LYS A 312 5.67 -3.34 -17.40
N LEU A 313 6.51 -2.63 -18.15
CA LEU A 313 7.92 -2.94 -18.31
C LEU A 313 8.72 -2.28 -17.18
N VAL A 314 9.48 -3.08 -16.43
CA VAL A 314 10.21 -2.60 -15.24
C VAL A 314 11.69 -2.95 -15.34
N HIS A 315 12.51 -1.95 -15.68
CA HIS A 315 13.97 -1.93 -15.55
C HIS A 315 14.47 -0.48 -15.65
N GLY A 316 15.74 -0.23 -15.31
CA GLY A 316 16.29 1.13 -15.22
C GLY A 316 16.30 1.95 -16.53
N MET A 317 16.04 1.32 -17.69
CA MET A 317 15.98 1.98 -19.00
C MET A 317 14.58 1.97 -19.62
N ALA A 318 13.57 1.48 -18.90
CA ALA A 318 12.20 1.38 -19.43
C ALA A 318 11.60 2.75 -19.77
N TRP A 319 12.05 3.83 -19.13
CA TRP A 319 11.58 5.19 -19.39
C TRP A 319 12.06 5.78 -20.73
N LEU A 320 13.13 5.22 -21.32
CA LEU A 320 13.65 5.63 -22.63
C LEU A 320 12.92 4.95 -23.79
N ARG A 321 12.13 3.92 -23.50
CA ARG A 321 11.27 3.26 -24.47
C ARG A 321 10.06 4.15 -24.71
N ASP A 322 9.93 4.64 -25.94
CA ASP A 322 8.69 5.27 -26.40
C ASP A 322 7.89 4.26 -27.22
N ASP A 323 6.56 4.34 -27.17
CA ASP A 323 5.65 3.52 -28.01
C ASP A 323 5.84 3.86 -29.50
N THR A 324 6.62 4.90 -29.81
CA THR A 324 7.03 5.30 -31.16
C THR A 324 8.38 4.78 -31.61
N GLU A 325 9.09 3.96 -30.82
CA GLU A 325 10.31 3.31 -31.33
C GLU A 325 9.93 2.40 -32.51
N PRO A 326 10.52 2.59 -33.71
CA PRO A 326 10.24 1.71 -34.83
C PRO A 326 10.59 0.27 -34.43
N GLU A 327 9.64 -0.65 -34.62
CA GLU A 327 9.93 -2.07 -34.54
C GLU A 327 11.13 -2.32 -35.45
N ARG A 328 12.25 -2.76 -34.87
CA ARG A 328 13.36 -3.26 -35.68
C ARG A 328 12.85 -4.49 -36.38
N GLU A 329 12.44 -4.35 -37.64
CA GLU A 329 12.23 -5.48 -38.51
C GLU A 329 13.53 -6.32 -38.54
N PRO A 330 13.41 -7.66 -38.45
CA PRO A 330 14.54 -8.57 -38.28
C PRO A 330 15.54 -8.56 -39.44
#